data_AF-A0A7Y0NPH3-F1
#
_entry.id   AF-A0A7Y0NPH3-F1
#
_cell.length_a   1.000
_cell.length_b   1.000
_cell.length_c   1.000
_cell.angle_alpha   90.00
_cell.angle_beta   90.00
_cell.angle_gamma   90.00
#
_symmetry.space_group_name_H-M   'P 1'
#
loop_
_entity.id
_entity.type
_entity.pdbx_description
1 polymer ?
#
loop_
_entity_poly.entity_id
_entity_poly.type
_entity_poly.pdbx_seq_one_letter_code
_entity_poly.pdbx_strand_id
1 'polypeptide(L)'
;MSRFSEITKAKISIWHFLIVFIATFLSCSFLYLLAIPIIFWMVLGESAESDRIASLPFNVFLGEWLALILVLFSCLALFSINWYKSNLQQAKSYVLTAVIISFCYLLRHQIADFIIERWP
;
A
#
# COMPACT_ATOMS: atom_id res chain seq x y z
N MET A 1 8.86 24.45 -21.62
CA MET A 1 7.83 23.40 -21.46
C MET A 1 7.86 22.94 -20.02
N SER A 2 6.73 22.86 -19.31
CA SER A 2 6.74 22.43 -17.90
C SER A 2 7.00 20.92 -17.83
N ARG A 3 7.83 20.47 -16.87
CA ARG A 3 8.14 19.04 -16.63
C ARG A 3 6.88 18.17 -16.45
N PHE A 4 5.77 18.78 -16.02
CA PHE A 4 4.45 18.13 -15.96
C PHE A 4 3.94 17.65 -17.33
N SER A 5 4.11 18.46 -18.38
CA SER A 5 3.69 18.10 -19.74
C SER A 5 4.53 16.98 -20.34
N GLU A 6 5.79 16.84 -19.91
CA GLU A 6 6.67 15.76 -20.32
C GLU A 6 6.31 14.45 -19.62
N ILE A 7 5.88 14.53 -18.35
CA ILE A 7 5.27 13.38 -17.68
C ILE A 7 4.11 12.91 -18.54
N THR A 8 3.04 13.67 -18.77
CA THR A 8 1.81 13.12 -19.36
C THR A 8 2.05 12.40 -20.69
N LYS A 9 3.01 12.87 -21.50
CA LYS A 9 3.42 12.27 -22.78
C LYS A 9 4.34 11.05 -22.68
N ALA A 10 5.06 10.84 -21.58
CA ALA A 10 5.98 9.70 -21.43
C ALA A 10 5.22 8.35 -21.44
N LYS A 11 5.64 7.40 -22.27
CA LYS A 11 5.08 6.04 -22.28
C LYS A 11 5.44 5.30 -21.01
N ILE A 12 4.49 4.56 -20.45
CA ILE A 12 4.72 3.72 -19.28
C ILE A 12 5.37 2.42 -19.76
N SER A 13 6.47 2.02 -19.11
CA SER A 13 7.03 0.68 -19.30
C SER A 13 6.13 -0.33 -18.60
N ILE A 14 5.41 -1.15 -19.37
CA ILE A 14 4.46 -2.12 -18.84
C ILE A 14 5.12 -3.13 -17.89
N TRP A 15 6.32 -3.58 -18.23
CA TRP A 15 7.09 -4.52 -17.41
C TRP A 15 7.47 -3.91 -16.06
N HIS A 16 7.98 -2.68 -16.08
CA HIS A 16 8.32 -1.99 -14.84
C HIS A 16 7.08 -1.72 -13.99
N PHE A 17 5.97 -1.31 -14.63
CA PHE A 17 4.70 -1.13 -13.93
C PHE A 17 4.21 -2.43 -13.27
N LEU A 18 4.20 -3.55 -13.98
CA LEU A 18 3.78 -4.85 -13.43
C LEU A 18 4.65 -5.28 -12.25
N ILE A 19 5.97 -5.16 -12.37
CA ILE A 19 6.90 -5.50 -11.28
C ILE A 19 6.64 -4.62 -10.06
N VAL A 20 6.55 -3.30 -10.25
CA VAL A 20 6.29 -2.36 -9.16
C VAL A 20 4.93 -2.65 -8.54
N PHE A 21 3.89 -2.89 -9.35
CA PHE A 21 2.55 -3.20 -8.86
C PHE A 21 2.53 -4.48 -8.02
N ILE A 22 3.07 -5.59 -8.53
CA ILE A 22 3.11 -6.88 -7.82
C ILE A 22 3.91 -6.76 -6.53
N ALA A 23 5.11 -6.17 -6.59
CA ALA A 23 5.94 -5.99 -5.40
C ALA A 23 5.22 -5.15 -4.33
N THR A 24 4.62 -4.04 -4.74
CA THR A 24 3.87 -3.13 -3.85
C THR A 24 2.65 -3.82 -3.24
N PHE A 25 1.91 -4.59 -4.04
CA PHE A 25 0.75 -5.36 -3.60
C PHE A 25 1.14 -6.43 -2.57
N LEU A 26 2.19 -7.21 -2.86
CA LEU A 26 2.70 -8.24 -1.95
C LEU A 26 3.24 -7.63 -0.67
N SER A 27 3.98 -6.53 -0.74
CA SER A 27 4.47 -5.82 0.45
C SER A 27 3.31 -5.29 1.29
N CYS A 28 2.28 -4.71 0.68
CA CYS A 28 1.10 -4.24 1.40
C CYS A 28 0.37 -5.39 2.10
N SER A 29 0.17 -6.50 1.39
CA SER A 29 -0.47 -7.71 1.93
C SER A 29 0.34 -8.32 3.07
N PHE A 30 1.66 -8.42 2.91
CA PHE A 30 2.57 -8.92 3.95
C PHE A 30 2.55 -8.02 5.20
N LEU A 31 2.59 -6.70 5.01
CA LEU A 31 2.52 -5.76 6.13
C LEU A 31 1.20 -5.89 6.88
N TYR A 32 0.07 -5.93 6.15
CA TYR A 32 -1.26 -5.99 6.74
C TYR A 32 -1.55 -7.32 7.45
N LEU A 33 -1.28 -8.45 6.78
CA LEU A 33 -1.65 -9.77 7.29
C LEU A 33 -0.68 -10.32 8.34
N LEU A 34 0.59 -9.92 8.26
CA LEU A 34 1.65 -10.56 9.06
C LEU A 34 2.42 -9.56 9.92
N ALA A 35 3.10 -8.60 9.30
CA ALA A 35 4.06 -7.77 10.03
C ALA A 35 3.39 -6.89 11.11
N ILE A 36 2.31 -6.19 10.76
CA ILE A 36 1.61 -5.31 11.69
C ILE A 36 0.99 -6.11 12.83
N PRO A 37 0.21 -7.18 12.60
CA PRO A 37 -0.30 -8.02 13.68
C PRO A 37 0.80 -8.54 14.61
N ILE A 38 1.89 -9.09 14.06
CA ILE A 38 3.00 -9.63 14.87
C ILE A 38 3.64 -8.53 15.73
N ILE A 39 3.93 -7.36 15.15
CA ILE A 39 4.50 -6.23 15.90
C ILE A 39 3.54 -5.78 17.01
N PHE A 40 2.25 -5.71 16.72
CA PHE A 40 1.24 -5.28 17.66
C PHE A 40 1.16 -6.21 18.87
N TRP A 41 1.17 -7.53 18.64
CA TRP A 41 1.18 -8.54 19.69
C TRP A 41 2.50 -8.52 20.49
N MET A 42 3.64 -8.33 19.84
CA MET A 42 4.93 -8.22 20.55
C MET A 42 5.00 -6.98 21.45
N VAL A 43 4.40 -5.86 21.03
CA VAL A 43 4.44 -4.60 21.78
C VAL A 43 3.44 -4.58 22.93
N LEU A 44 2.21 -5.04 22.71
CA LEU A 44 1.15 -4.95 23.70
C LEU A 44 1.01 -6.20 24.58
N GLY A 45 1.49 -7.37 24.11
CA GLY A 45 1.34 -8.64 24.81
C GLY A 45 -0.12 -9.15 24.86
N GLU A 46 -0.31 -10.29 25.51
CA GLU A 46 -1.62 -10.94 25.70
C GLU A 46 -2.17 -10.58 27.08
N SER A 47 -2.93 -9.48 27.19
CA SER A 47 -3.62 -9.13 28.44
C SER A 47 -4.96 -8.43 28.17
N ALA A 48 -5.88 -8.49 29.13
CA ALA A 48 -7.17 -7.77 29.02
C ALA A 48 -7.00 -6.24 28.90
N GLU A 49 -5.92 -5.68 29.44
CA GLU A 49 -5.58 -4.28 29.23
C GLU A 49 -5.03 -4.02 27.82
N SER A 50 -4.32 -4.99 27.25
CA SER A 50 -3.82 -4.95 25.86
C SER A 50 -4.98 -4.91 24.87
N ASP A 51 -6.04 -5.67 25.10
CA ASP A 51 -7.26 -5.65 24.28
C ASP A 51 -8.02 -4.32 24.39
N ARG A 52 -8.06 -3.74 25.59
CA ARG A 52 -8.64 -2.41 25.81
C ARG A 52 -7.85 -1.33 25.08
N ILE A 53 -6.52 -1.41 25.08
CA ILE A 53 -5.66 -0.50 24.34
C ILE A 53 -5.84 -0.74 22.83
N ALA A 54 -5.91 -2.00 22.38
CA ALA A 54 -6.07 -2.37 20.98
C ALA A 54 -7.38 -1.83 20.36
N SER A 55 -8.45 -1.81 21.15
CA SER A 55 -9.76 -1.31 20.74
C SER A 55 -9.86 0.23 20.71
N LEU A 56 -8.83 0.96 21.12
CA LEU A 56 -8.81 2.41 20.99
C LEU A 56 -8.89 2.80 19.49
N PRO A 57 -9.70 3.82 19.13
CA PRO A 57 -9.92 4.19 17.72
C PRO A 57 -8.63 4.45 16.93
N PHE A 58 -7.61 5.01 17.60
CA PHE A 58 -6.31 5.25 17.00
C PHE A 58 -5.58 3.95 16.62
N ASN A 59 -5.62 2.94 17.49
CA ASN A 59 -4.96 1.66 17.24
C ASN A 59 -5.70 0.84 16.18
N VAL A 60 -7.03 0.88 16.19
CA VAL A 60 -7.84 0.31 15.10
C VAL A 60 -7.51 0.99 13.77
N PHE A 61 -7.40 2.33 13.75
CA PHE A 61 -6.99 3.05 12.55
C PHE A 61 -5.59 2.63 12.09
N LEU A 62 -4.62 2.53 13.00
CA LEU A 62 -3.29 2.07 12.62
C LEU A 62 -3.31 0.63 12.08
N GLY A 63 -3.99 -0.31 12.74
CA GLY A 63 -4.12 -1.68 12.24
C GLY A 63 -4.71 -1.74 10.83
N GLU A 64 -5.72 -0.91 10.56
CA GLU A 64 -6.48 -0.91 9.30
C GLU A 64 -5.89 -0.08 8.17
N TRP A 65 -4.95 0.84 8.43
CA TRP A 65 -4.46 1.77 7.40
C TRP A 65 -2.93 1.86 7.33
N LEU A 66 -2.20 1.46 8.37
CA LEU A 66 -0.75 1.63 8.43
C LEU A 66 -0.03 0.90 7.30
N ALA A 67 -0.50 -0.29 6.90
CA ALA A 67 0.06 -1.02 5.77
C ALA A 67 0.01 -0.22 4.47
N LEU A 68 -1.16 0.33 4.14
CA LEU A 68 -1.33 1.17 2.94
C LEU A 68 -0.48 2.44 3.04
N ILE A 69 -0.49 3.11 4.20
CA ILE A 69 0.27 4.34 4.42
C ILE A 69 1.77 4.12 4.18
N LEU A 70 2.37 3.08 4.78
CA LEU A 70 3.79 2.78 4.61
C LEU A 70 4.17 2.49 3.15
N VAL A 71 3.30 1.79 2.45
CA VAL A 71 3.49 1.44 1.05
C VAL A 71 3.37 2.67 0.14
N LEU A 72 2.40 3.55 0.40
CA LEU A 72 2.24 4.82 -0.32
C LEU A 72 3.45 5.73 -0.10
N PHE A 73 3.99 5.81 1.11
CA PHE A 73 5.24 6.53 1.38
C PHE A 73 6.41 5.94 0.59
N SER A 74 6.50 4.61 0.50
CA SER A 74 7.53 3.93 -0.29
C SER A 74 7.41 4.27 -1.79
N CYS A 75 6.19 4.24 -2.34
CA CYS A 75 5.92 4.67 -3.72
C CYS A 75 6.29 6.14 -3.94
N LEU A 76 5.96 7.02 -3.00
CA LEU A 76 6.29 8.46 -3.08
C LEU A 76 7.80 8.70 -3.04
N ALA A 77 8.54 7.97 -2.20
CA ALA A 77 9.99 8.05 -2.14
C ALA A 77 10.63 7.61 -3.47
N LEU A 78 10.21 6.46 -4.01
CA LEU A 78 10.70 5.94 -5.29
C LEU A 78 10.30 6.82 -6.47
N PHE A 79 9.09 7.39 -6.45
CA PHE A 79 8.66 8.42 -7.39
C PHE A 79 9.62 9.62 -7.36
N SER A 80 9.88 10.17 -6.16
CA SER A 80 10.73 11.34 -5.98
C SER A 80 12.14 11.06 -6.50
N ILE A 81 12.73 9.91 -6.16
CA ILE A 81 14.06 9.50 -6.65
C ILE A 81 14.09 9.45 -8.18
N ASN A 82 13.08 8.84 -8.82
CA ASN A 82 13.03 8.74 -10.27
C ASN A 82 12.73 10.07 -10.97
N TRP A 83 11.98 10.95 -10.31
CA TRP A 83 11.74 12.32 -10.75
C TRP A 83 13.04 13.13 -10.76
N TYR A 84 13.84 13.06 -9.69
CA TYR A 84 15.16 13.71 -9.64
C TYR A 84 16.14 13.14 -10.67
N LYS A 85 16.08 11.82 -10.95
CA LYS A 85 16.88 11.16 -11.99
C LYS A 85 16.37 11.37 -13.42
N SER A 86 15.30 12.15 -13.62
CA SER A 86 14.65 12.38 -14.93
C SER A 86 14.09 11.10 -15.61
N ASN A 87 13.91 10.02 -14.86
CA ASN A 87 13.31 8.77 -15.33
C ASN A 87 11.77 8.84 -15.26
N LEU A 88 11.19 9.72 -16.08
CA LEU A 88 9.74 10.04 -16.02
C LEU A 88 8.84 8.83 -16.28
N GLN A 89 9.29 7.90 -17.13
CA GLN A 89 8.55 6.66 -17.43
C GLN A 89 8.38 5.78 -16.18
N GLN A 90 9.43 5.66 -15.36
CA GLN A 90 9.42 4.87 -14.12
C GLN A 90 8.67 5.61 -13.01
N ALA A 91 8.87 6.92 -12.88
CA ALA A 91 8.15 7.75 -11.92
C ALA A 91 6.63 7.58 -12.03
N LYS A 92 6.11 7.58 -13.26
CA LYS A 92 4.68 7.33 -13.52
C LYS A 92 4.19 6.00 -12.98
N SER A 93 4.97 4.94 -13.12
CA SER A 93 4.57 3.61 -12.65
C SER A 93 4.28 3.63 -11.15
N TYR A 94 5.08 4.32 -10.35
CA TYR A 94 4.84 4.44 -8.90
C TYR A 94 3.55 5.19 -8.58
N VAL A 95 3.25 6.28 -9.30
CA VAL A 95 2.01 7.04 -9.11
C VAL A 95 0.80 6.20 -9.49
N LEU A 96 0.85 5.54 -10.65
CA LEU A 96 -0.25 4.69 -11.12
C LEU A 96 -0.47 3.51 -10.17
N THR A 97 0.61 2.86 -9.73
CA THR A 97 0.54 1.79 -8.73
C THR A 97 -0.07 2.30 -7.42
N ALA A 98 0.35 3.47 -6.92
CA ALA A 98 -0.19 4.05 -5.69
C ALA A 98 -1.71 4.31 -5.78
N VAL A 99 -2.20 4.79 -6.92
CA VAL A 99 -3.64 5.00 -7.15
C VAL A 99 -4.39 3.67 -7.19
N ILE A 100 -3.92 2.71 -7.98
CA ILE A 100 -4.59 1.41 -8.15
C ILE A 100 -4.60 0.65 -6.82
N ILE A 101 -3.47 0.58 -6.12
CA ILE A 101 -3.40 -0.15 -4.85
C ILE A 101 -4.27 0.50 -3.77
N SER A 102 -4.38 1.83 -3.75
CA SER A 102 -5.31 2.51 -2.83
C SER A 102 -6.74 2.10 -3.09
N PHE A 103 -7.15 2.05 -4.36
CA PHE A 103 -8.50 1.60 -4.73
C PHE A 103 -8.73 0.13 -4.37
N CYS A 104 -7.79 -0.76 -4.70
CA CYS A 104 -7.86 -2.17 -4.30
C CYS A 104 -7.95 -2.35 -2.77
N TYR A 105 -7.20 -1.53 -2.01
CA TYR A 105 -7.19 -1.60 -0.55
C TYR A 105 -8.51 -1.13 0.08
N LEU A 106 -9.17 -0.12 -0.50
CA LEU A 106 -10.49 0.34 -0.07
C LEU A 106 -11.56 -0.75 -0.28
N LEU A 107 -11.43 -1.51 -1.36
CA LEU A 107 -12.36 -2.60 -1.68
C LEU A 107 -12.01 -3.93 -0.98
N ARG A 108 -10.96 -3.98 -0.14
CA ARG A 108 -10.44 -5.24 0.42
C ARG A 108 -11.50 -6.06 1.15
N HIS A 109 -12.33 -5.40 1.96
CA HIS A 109 -13.36 -6.05 2.77
C HIS A 109 -14.46 -6.62 1.89
N GLN A 110 -14.94 -5.86 0.90
CA GLN A 110 -15.95 -6.32 -0.05
C GLN A 110 -15.46 -7.50 -0.90
N ILE A 111 -14.18 -7.49 -1.28
CA ILE A 111 -13.55 -8.61 -2.01
C ILE A 111 -13.44 -9.83 -1.09
N ALA A 112 -13.01 -9.66 0.16
CA ALA A 112 -12.90 -10.74 1.13
C ALA A 112 -14.27 -11.39 1.41
N ASP A 113 -15.29 -10.57 1.69
CA ASP A 113 -16.65 -11.01 1.95
C ASP A 113 -17.23 -11.79 0.76
N PHE A 114 -17.04 -11.27 -0.47
CA PHE A 114 -17.48 -11.95 -1.68
C PHE A 114 -16.81 -13.32 -1.87
N ILE A 115 -15.51 -13.44 -1.54
CA ILE A 115 -14.79 -14.71 -1.64
C ILE A 115 -15.30 -15.71 -0.60
N ILE A 116 -15.54 -15.26 0.64
CA ILE A 116 -16.00 -16.11 1.74
C ILE A 116 -17.43 -16.60 1.50
N GLU A 117 -18.36 -15.72 1.10
CA GLU A 117 -19.76 -16.07 0.86
C GLU A 117 -19.93 -17.03 -0.33
N ARG A 118 -19.03 -16.96 -1.32
CA ARG A 118 -19.04 -17.80 -2.52
C ARG A 118 -18.23 -19.10 -2.35
N TRP A 119 -17.58 -19.31 -1.22
CA TRP A 119 -16.80 -20.51 -0.94
C TRP A 119 -17.75 -21.64 -0.47
N PRO A 120 -17.77 -22.82 -1.14
CA PRO A 120 -18.61 -23.94 -0.73
C PRO A 120 -18.18 -24.55 0.61
#